data_AF-A0A7S1P668-F1
#
_entry.id   AF-A0A7S1P668-F1
#
_cell.length_a   1.000
_cell.length_b   1.000
_cell.length_c   1.000
_cell.angle_alpha   90.00
_cell.angle_beta   90.00
_cell.angle_gamma   90.00
#
_symmetry.space_group_name_H-M   'P 1'
#
loop_
_entity.id
_entity.type
_entity.pdbx_description
1 polymer ?
#
loop_
_entity_poly.entity_id
_entity_poly.type
_entity_poly.pdbx_seq_one_letter_code
_entity_poly.pdbx_strand_id
1 'polypeptide(L)'
;MEPEQHRFDRPVPGEVPTSFAAPSEEVLRLSENLTRQSAQQKRLRDDVRKREQTIETLRRKVNHYEDQLKKANNARTKWKEEKDDIQTQLKKAEYDKSDLERQLEQLKLQQETGPAQLERMPSTTSSAASPGAQMLLAGLEAKARPKARAGFGMGALDIDLLGEGEELKVSEDRKRNPCMMCCHQFAKAARWVLRKLPFKTGVQRITRRYGDTFGSFFAFLRFLFLTSILQLCVHLPLLLPQLYLRLFDNLKMCGLSPCILVYSAFPNSGATSITYVSVVLMSVIVVLSLSLRQWVAFDHVYQYSQLLEETSGDKKKYSKVLLTAFDINTGNHDDATSFARSVAIQLGVLLYEDEVKRRNAERTFSDKLLLYCRRALGILINIAFIGVAWTIIISVTLFQKQIRTWLSSSTPFRSVSGLAPSVTVSVMGFAFPQVTTLITAYEKWAPSSRLKQTMWRLYFGRVLNVALVTALNFEMVYSRALFTQSSTSTIEWDEETYRCREDQAAVSLLSLVATDFAFTKLAFTGYLTYLYLTKRVFGLRGEEQRAMWRPKFDVAKNVVQVIYTQSLIISAMPFCPFTALFA
;
A
#
# COMPACT_ATOMS: atom_id res chain seq x y z
N MET A 1 -64.55 -32.63 10.78
CA MET A 1 -65.06 -33.76 9.98
C MET A 1 -63.93 -34.75 9.84
N GLU A 2 -63.84 -35.67 10.80
CA GLU A 2 -63.28 -37.01 10.58
C GLU A 2 -64.29 -37.80 9.73
N PRO A 3 -63.88 -38.87 9.00
CA PRO A 3 -63.62 -40.19 9.63
C PRO A 3 -62.50 -40.97 8.86
N GLU A 4 -62.06 -42.18 9.15
CA GLU A 4 -62.29 -43.18 10.19
C GLU A 4 -61.09 -44.15 10.18
N GLN A 5 -60.83 -44.76 11.34
CA GLN A 5 -59.89 -45.87 11.51
C GLN A 5 -60.48 -47.18 10.97
N HIS A 6 -59.74 -47.90 10.12
CA HIS A 6 -59.95 -49.34 9.94
C HIS A 6 -58.92 -50.14 10.72
N ARG A 7 -59.40 -50.67 11.86
CA ARG A 7 -58.78 -51.68 12.70
C ARG A 7 -58.89 -53.03 12.00
N PHE A 8 -57.75 -53.67 11.74
CA PHE A 8 -57.71 -55.07 11.29
C PHE A 8 -57.76 -56.01 12.51
N ASP A 9 -58.78 -56.87 12.52
CA ASP A 9 -58.92 -57.98 13.46
C ASP A 9 -57.88 -59.08 13.19
N ARG A 10 -57.40 -59.71 14.27
CA ARG A 10 -56.57 -60.93 14.18
C ARG A 10 -57.45 -62.13 13.85
N PRO A 11 -57.02 -63.05 12.97
CA PRO A 11 -57.47 -64.42 13.03
C PRO A 11 -56.55 -65.27 13.94
N VAL A 12 -57.22 -66.12 14.70
CA VAL A 12 -56.74 -67.22 15.55
C VAL A 12 -56.20 -68.37 14.68
N PRO A 13 -55.24 -69.20 15.15
CA PRO A 13 -54.56 -70.18 14.30
C PRO A 13 -55.42 -71.42 14.07
N GLY A 14 -55.47 -71.89 12.83
CA GLY A 14 -56.16 -73.12 12.44
C GLY A 14 -55.59 -73.70 11.14
N GLU A 15 -54.90 -74.82 11.31
CA GLU A 15 -54.66 -75.97 10.43
C GLU A 15 -54.59 -75.82 8.89
N VAL A 16 -53.52 -76.42 8.36
CA VAL A 16 -53.03 -76.51 6.97
C VAL A 16 -53.94 -77.42 6.11
N PRO A 17 -54.09 -77.18 4.80
CA PRO A 17 -53.48 -78.12 3.85
C PRO A 17 -52.78 -77.46 2.66
N THR A 18 -51.49 -77.79 2.54
CA THR A 18 -50.81 -78.21 1.31
C THR A 18 -51.59 -78.08 -0.01
N SER A 19 -51.30 -77.02 -0.78
CA SER A 19 -50.82 -77.13 -2.17
C SER A 19 -50.82 -75.75 -2.84
N PHE A 20 -49.77 -74.96 -2.61
CA PHE A 20 -49.34 -74.02 -3.63
C PHE A 20 -48.00 -74.54 -4.11
N ALA A 21 -48.00 -75.11 -5.32
CA ALA A 21 -46.81 -75.51 -6.02
C ALA A 21 -45.81 -74.35 -5.95
N ALA A 22 -44.59 -74.63 -5.46
CA ALA A 22 -43.51 -73.66 -5.51
C ALA A 22 -43.38 -73.17 -6.95
N PRO A 23 -43.28 -71.84 -7.18
CA PRO A 23 -43.08 -71.34 -8.54
C PRO A 23 -41.82 -72.02 -9.07
N SER A 24 -41.92 -72.65 -10.25
CA SER A 24 -40.78 -73.31 -10.86
C SER A 24 -39.61 -72.33 -10.94
N GLU A 25 -38.39 -72.84 -10.82
CA GLU A 25 -37.16 -72.03 -10.77
C GLU A 25 -37.05 -71.03 -11.94
N GLU A 26 -37.68 -71.35 -13.07
CA GLU A 26 -37.83 -70.47 -14.23
C GLU A 26 -38.68 -69.22 -13.95
N VAL A 27 -39.79 -69.33 -13.22
CA VAL A 27 -40.67 -68.19 -12.88
C VAL A 27 -39.95 -67.23 -11.93
N LEU A 28 -39.17 -67.77 -10.98
CA LEU A 28 -38.38 -66.96 -10.06
C LEU A 28 -37.26 -66.20 -10.81
N ARG A 29 -36.53 -66.88 -11.70
CA ARG A 29 -35.51 -66.26 -12.56
C ARG A 29 -36.09 -65.23 -13.53
N LEU A 30 -37.29 -65.47 -14.07
CA LEU A 30 -38.00 -64.49 -14.91
C LEU A 30 -38.37 -63.24 -14.12
N SER A 31 -38.85 -63.40 -12.88
CA SER A 31 -39.19 -62.29 -11.98
C SER A 31 -37.96 -61.46 -11.58
N GLU A 32 -36.81 -62.11 -11.37
CA GLU A 32 -35.54 -61.45 -11.06
C GLU A 32 -34.99 -60.69 -12.27
N ASN A 33 -35.15 -61.24 -13.48
CA ASN A 33 -34.78 -60.56 -14.72
C ASN A 33 -35.68 -59.34 -14.99
N LEU A 34 -37.00 -59.43 -14.77
CA LEU A 34 -37.92 -58.30 -14.89
C LEU A 34 -37.63 -57.18 -13.88
N THR A 35 -37.28 -57.53 -12.63
CA THR A 35 -36.88 -56.54 -11.61
C THR A 35 -35.55 -55.88 -11.95
N ARG A 36 -34.56 -56.62 -12.48
CA ARG A 36 -33.31 -56.04 -12.98
C ARG A 36 -33.54 -55.11 -14.17
N GLN A 37 -34.38 -55.50 -15.13
CA GLN A 37 -34.71 -54.69 -16.30
C GLN A 37 -35.45 -53.40 -15.90
N SER A 38 -36.41 -53.46 -14.99
CA SER A 38 -37.12 -52.26 -14.50
C SER A 38 -36.21 -51.32 -13.69
N ALA A 39 -35.27 -51.87 -12.91
CA ALA A 39 -34.25 -51.08 -12.22
C ALA A 39 -33.29 -50.39 -13.21
N GLN A 40 -32.87 -51.10 -14.27
CA GLN A 40 -32.03 -50.54 -15.33
C GLN A 40 -32.77 -49.44 -16.11
N GLN A 41 -34.04 -49.65 -16.44
CA GLN A 41 -34.88 -48.64 -17.10
C GLN A 41 -35.06 -47.38 -16.24
N LYS A 42 -35.19 -47.53 -14.91
CA LYS A 42 -35.25 -46.40 -13.97
C LYS A 42 -33.94 -45.60 -13.94
N ARG A 43 -32.79 -46.27 -13.88
CA ARG A 43 -31.47 -45.60 -13.93
C ARG A 43 -31.27 -44.82 -15.23
N LEU A 44 -31.64 -45.40 -16.38
CA LEU A 44 -31.58 -44.69 -17.65
C LEU A 44 -32.46 -43.44 -17.67
N ARG A 45 -33.69 -43.52 -17.13
CA ARG A 45 -34.57 -42.34 -17.03
C ARG A 45 -33.98 -41.24 -16.15
N ASP A 46 -33.38 -41.61 -15.02
CA ASP A 46 -32.74 -40.65 -14.13
C ASP A 46 -31.52 -39.98 -14.78
N ASP A 47 -30.72 -40.74 -15.53
CA ASP A 47 -29.57 -40.20 -16.29
C ASP A 47 -30.01 -39.30 -17.44
N VAL A 48 -31.09 -39.63 -18.14
CA VAL A 48 -31.69 -38.75 -19.17
C VAL A 48 -32.13 -37.43 -18.52
N ARG A 49 -32.84 -37.48 -17.40
CA ARG A 49 -33.29 -36.28 -16.68
C ARG A 49 -32.13 -35.39 -16.22
N LYS A 50 -31.04 -35.98 -15.72
CA LYS A 50 -29.82 -35.23 -15.36
C LYS A 50 -29.17 -34.56 -16.56
N ARG A 51 -29.13 -35.25 -17.70
CA ARG A 51 -28.59 -34.68 -18.96
C ARG A 51 -29.46 -33.55 -19.49
N GLU A 52 -30.78 -33.66 -19.41
CA GLU A 52 -31.71 -32.58 -19.79
C GLU A 52 -31.50 -31.33 -18.93
N GLN A 53 -31.38 -31.48 -17.61
CA GLN A 53 -31.05 -30.37 -16.71
C GLN A 53 -29.69 -29.73 -17.07
N THR A 54 -28.70 -30.55 -17.40
CA THR A 54 -27.38 -30.07 -17.82
C THR A 54 -27.48 -29.28 -19.13
N ILE A 55 -28.25 -29.76 -20.11
CA ILE A 55 -28.49 -29.07 -21.38
C ILE A 55 -29.20 -27.73 -21.14
N GLU A 56 -30.20 -27.68 -20.25
CA GLU A 56 -30.93 -26.45 -19.95
C GLU A 56 -30.03 -25.41 -19.28
N THR A 57 -29.19 -25.82 -18.32
CA THR A 57 -28.22 -24.92 -17.69
C THR A 57 -27.18 -24.40 -18.68
N LEU A 58 -26.70 -25.23 -19.60
CA LEU A 58 -25.79 -24.80 -20.66
C LEU A 58 -26.47 -23.83 -21.63
N ARG A 59 -27.71 -24.08 -22.03
CA ARG A 59 -28.49 -23.18 -22.88
C ARG A 59 -28.67 -21.79 -22.25
N ARG A 60 -28.95 -21.74 -20.93
CA ARG A 60 -29.02 -20.46 -20.19
C ARG A 60 -27.70 -19.70 -20.21
N LYS A 61 -26.57 -20.40 -20.06
CA LYS A 61 -25.23 -19.79 -20.15
C LYS A 61 -24.95 -19.25 -21.55
N VAL A 62 -25.30 -19.99 -22.61
CA VAL A 62 -25.16 -19.52 -24.00
C VAL A 62 -25.95 -18.24 -24.22
N ASN A 63 -27.24 -18.21 -23.84
CA ASN A 63 -28.07 -17.01 -23.97
C ASN A 63 -27.52 -15.81 -23.18
N HIS A 64 -26.96 -16.05 -21.99
CA HIS A 64 -26.32 -15.00 -21.20
C HIS A 64 -25.10 -14.40 -21.92
N TYR A 65 -24.26 -15.23 -22.52
CA TYR A 65 -23.10 -14.76 -23.28
C TYR A 65 -23.51 -14.06 -24.59
N GLU A 66 -24.58 -14.49 -25.25
CA GLU A 66 -25.12 -13.78 -26.42
C GLU A 66 -25.63 -12.38 -26.07
N ASP A 67 -26.30 -12.21 -24.93
CA ASP A 67 -26.77 -10.89 -24.46
C ASP A 67 -25.58 -9.96 -24.12
N GLN A 68 -24.54 -10.50 -23.48
CA GLN A 68 -23.29 -9.78 -23.23
C GLN A 68 -22.64 -9.32 -24.55
N LEU A 69 -22.62 -10.19 -25.57
CA LEU A 69 -22.07 -9.89 -26.89
C LEU A 69 -22.85 -8.76 -27.59
N LYS A 70 -24.19 -8.79 -27.50
CA LYS A 70 -25.06 -7.72 -28.03
C LYS A 70 -24.79 -6.38 -27.35
N LYS A 71 -24.68 -6.36 -26.03
CA LYS A 71 -24.35 -5.13 -25.26
C LYS A 71 -22.98 -4.57 -25.65
N ALA A 72 -21.98 -5.43 -25.78
CA ALA A 72 -20.64 -5.02 -26.21
C ALA A 72 -20.64 -4.43 -27.63
N ASN A 73 -21.39 -5.03 -28.57
CA ASN A 73 -21.52 -4.51 -29.93
C ASN A 73 -22.25 -3.16 -29.97
N ASN A 74 -23.33 -2.97 -29.21
CA ASN A 74 -24.03 -1.69 -29.11
C ASN A 74 -23.15 -0.60 -28.47
N ALA A 75 -22.33 -0.96 -27.49
CA ALA A 75 -21.35 -0.03 -26.94
C ALA A 75 -20.32 0.36 -28.01
N ARG A 76 -19.79 -0.62 -28.76
CA ARG A 76 -18.82 -0.39 -29.83
C ARG A 76 -19.33 0.53 -30.93
N THR A 77 -20.60 0.42 -31.32
CA THR A 77 -21.20 1.33 -32.32
C THR A 77 -21.27 2.75 -31.78
N LYS A 78 -21.71 2.93 -30.53
CA LYS A 78 -21.75 4.24 -29.88
C LYS A 78 -20.37 4.90 -29.78
N TRP A 79 -19.34 4.16 -29.38
CA TRP A 79 -17.96 4.66 -29.33
C TRP A 79 -17.45 5.06 -30.73
N LYS A 80 -17.91 4.38 -31.78
CA LYS A 80 -17.55 4.71 -33.16
C LYS A 80 -18.19 6.02 -33.61
N GLU A 81 -19.48 6.22 -33.30
CA GLU A 81 -20.18 7.47 -33.56
C GLU A 81 -19.52 8.67 -32.84
N GLU A 82 -19.19 8.50 -31.56
CA GLU A 82 -18.52 9.56 -30.78
C GLU A 82 -17.12 9.88 -31.33
N LYS A 83 -16.38 8.87 -31.79
CA LYS A 83 -15.09 9.09 -32.47
C LYS A 83 -15.26 9.88 -33.77
N ASP A 84 -16.26 9.54 -34.59
CA ASP A 84 -16.51 10.21 -35.87
C ASP A 84 -16.97 11.66 -35.66
N ASP A 85 -17.73 11.95 -34.60
CA ASP A 85 -18.08 13.31 -34.17
C ASP A 85 -16.84 14.12 -33.76
N ILE A 86 -16.00 13.57 -32.87
CA ILE A 86 -14.74 14.21 -32.44
C ILE A 86 -13.82 14.47 -33.63
N GLN A 87 -13.74 13.54 -34.59
CA GLN A 87 -12.91 13.70 -35.79
C GLN A 87 -13.45 14.81 -36.71
N THR A 88 -14.77 15.00 -36.73
CA THR A 88 -15.41 16.11 -37.45
C THR A 88 -15.13 17.46 -36.77
N GLN A 89 -15.21 17.50 -35.44
CA GLN A 89 -14.85 18.69 -34.65
C GLN A 89 -13.38 19.07 -34.82
N LEU A 90 -12.47 18.09 -34.86
CA LEU A 90 -11.03 18.32 -35.09
C LEU A 90 -10.79 18.98 -36.45
N LYS A 91 -11.40 18.44 -37.53
CA LYS A 91 -11.28 19.01 -38.88
C LYS A 91 -11.81 20.44 -38.94
N LYS A 92 -12.91 20.72 -38.25
CA LYS A 92 -13.45 22.08 -38.16
C LYS A 92 -12.47 23.03 -37.46
N ALA A 93 -11.91 22.62 -36.32
CA ALA A 93 -10.93 23.42 -35.59
C ALA A 93 -9.63 23.66 -36.40
N GLU A 94 -9.18 22.67 -37.18
CA GLU A 94 -8.05 22.82 -38.09
C GLU A 94 -8.34 23.82 -39.23
N TYR A 95 -9.56 23.77 -39.79
CA TYR A 95 -10.02 24.74 -40.78
C TYR A 95 -10.06 26.15 -40.20
N ASP A 96 -10.70 26.34 -39.05
CA ASP A 96 -10.82 27.64 -38.37
C ASP A 96 -9.44 28.22 -38.02
N LYS A 97 -8.49 27.36 -37.59
CA LYS A 97 -7.10 27.75 -37.37
C LYS A 97 -6.45 28.27 -38.66
N SER A 98 -6.62 27.55 -39.77
CA SER A 98 -6.03 27.95 -41.06
C SER A 98 -6.62 29.26 -41.58
N ASP A 99 -7.90 29.53 -41.33
CA ASP A 99 -8.56 30.79 -41.71
C ASP A 99 -8.02 31.97 -40.89
N LEU A 100 -7.87 31.79 -39.56
CA LEU A 100 -7.26 32.78 -38.69
C LEU A 100 -5.81 33.08 -39.07
N GLU A 101 -5.03 32.07 -39.49
CA GLU A 101 -3.67 32.26 -39.99
C GLU A 101 -3.66 33.13 -41.27
N ARG A 102 -4.60 32.93 -42.20
CA ARG A 102 -4.75 33.77 -43.39
C ARG A 102 -5.14 35.21 -43.05
N GLN A 103 -6.08 35.40 -42.12
CA GLN A 103 -6.48 36.73 -41.66
C GLN A 103 -5.29 37.47 -41.01
N LEU A 104 -4.48 36.76 -40.23
CA LEU A 104 -3.28 37.29 -39.59
C LEU A 104 -2.21 37.68 -40.63
N GLU A 105 -2.07 36.92 -41.71
CA GLU A 105 -1.18 37.24 -42.84
C GLU A 105 -1.66 38.47 -43.62
N GLN A 106 -2.98 38.61 -43.86
CA GLN A 106 -3.57 39.81 -44.47
C GLN A 106 -3.35 41.06 -43.60
N LEU A 107 -3.51 40.96 -42.28
CA LEU A 107 -3.25 42.06 -41.35
C LEU A 107 -1.77 42.47 -41.34
N LYS A 108 -0.85 41.50 -41.45
CA LYS A 108 0.59 41.79 -41.59
C LYS A 108 0.88 42.55 -42.89
N LEU A 109 0.29 42.16 -44.01
CA LEU A 109 0.42 42.86 -45.29
C LEU A 109 -0.15 44.29 -45.23
N GLN A 110 -1.27 44.50 -44.53
CA GLN A 110 -1.81 45.85 -44.27
C GLN A 110 -0.87 46.67 -43.38
N GLN A 111 -0.23 46.04 -42.40
CA GLN A 111 0.74 46.70 -41.52
C GLN A 111 2.04 47.07 -42.25
N GLU A 112 2.49 46.26 -43.21
CA GLU A 112 3.66 46.53 -44.07
C GLU A 112 3.38 47.60 -45.15
N THR A 113 2.14 47.73 -45.61
CA THR A 113 1.72 48.81 -46.54
C THR A 113 1.38 50.13 -45.84
N GLY A 114 1.08 50.09 -44.54
CA GLY A 114 0.85 51.27 -43.68
C GLY A 114 1.95 52.34 -43.72
N PRO A 115 3.26 52.01 -43.64
CA PRO A 115 4.32 53.02 -43.71
C PRO A 115 4.48 53.68 -45.09
N ALA A 116 3.90 53.12 -46.17
CA ALA A 116 3.92 53.74 -47.50
C ALA A 116 2.83 54.82 -47.72
N GLN A 117 1.81 54.88 -46.85
CA GLN A 117 0.82 55.98 -46.85
C GLN A 117 1.10 57.06 -45.79
N LEU A 118 2.05 56.81 -44.88
CA LEU A 118 2.43 57.75 -43.82
C LEU A 118 3.65 58.63 -44.15
N GLU A 119 4.07 58.70 -45.42
CA GLU A 119 5.06 59.68 -45.92
C GLU A 119 4.42 60.89 -46.62
N ARG A 120 3.07 61.00 -46.63
CA ARG A 120 2.36 62.10 -47.31
C ARG A 120 1.53 63.01 -46.41
N MET A 121 1.85 63.09 -45.12
CA MET A 121 1.21 64.02 -44.18
C MET A 121 2.24 64.85 -43.40
N PRO A 122 2.07 66.19 -43.31
CA PRO A 122 3.06 67.06 -42.69
C PRO A 122 3.00 67.04 -41.17
N SER A 123 4.17 67.32 -40.60
CA SER A 123 4.56 67.38 -39.19
C SER A 123 3.67 68.23 -38.29
N THR A 124 3.32 67.67 -37.12
CA THR A 124 3.21 68.43 -35.84
C THR A 124 3.33 67.51 -34.62
N THR A 125 4.45 67.66 -33.91
CA THR A 125 4.59 67.73 -32.44
C THR A 125 3.84 66.73 -31.54
N SER A 126 4.61 65.71 -31.10
CA SER A 126 4.94 65.35 -29.70
C SER A 126 3.89 65.31 -28.57
N SER A 127 4.01 64.22 -27.79
CA SER A 127 3.46 63.86 -26.47
C SER A 127 2.14 63.09 -26.51
N ALA A 128 1.93 61.95 -25.84
CA ALA A 128 2.65 61.31 -24.74
C ALA A 128 2.48 59.78 -24.83
N ALA A 129 3.56 59.02 -24.67
CA ALA A 129 3.50 57.57 -24.47
C ALA A 129 3.07 57.28 -23.02
N SER A 130 1.94 56.58 -22.84
CA SER A 130 1.48 56.15 -21.53
C SER A 130 2.41 55.06 -20.94
N PRO A 131 2.81 55.15 -19.66
CA PRO A 131 3.68 54.16 -19.00
C PRO A 131 3.08 52.75 -18.90
N GLY A 132 1.79 52.57 -19.21
CA GLY A 132 1.10 51.28 -19.13
C GLY A 132 1.52 50.26 -20.20
N ALA A 133 1.99 50.71 -21.37
CA ALA A 133 2.30 49.82 -22.48
C ALA A 133 3.60 49.02 -22.29
N GLN A 134 4.61 49.60 -21.64
CA GLN A 134 5.88 48.91 -21.37
C GLN A 134 5.77 47.91 -20.21
N MET A 135 4.89 48.15 -19.23
CA MET A 135 4.65 47.21 -18.13
C MET A 135 3.83 45.99 -18.58
N LEU A 136 2.95 46.14 -19.58
CA LEU A 136 2.18 45.05 -20.16
C LEU A 136 3.04 44.13 -21.05
N LEU A 137 3.99 44.70 -21.81
CA LEU A 137 4.95 43.93 -22.61
C LEU A 137 5.94 43.15 -21.73
N ALA A 138 6.46 43.75 -20.65
CA ALA A 138 7.31 43.06 -19.69
C ALA A 138 6.53 41.96 -18.90
N GLY A 139 5.25 42.18 -18.62
CA GLY A 139 4.36 41.20 -17.99
C GLY A 139 3.96 40.03 -18.89
N LEU A 140 3.94 40.23 -20.22
CA LEU A 140 3.61 39.20 -21.20
C LEU A 140 4.82 38.34 -21.57
N GLU A 141 6.03 38.91 -21.59
CA GLU A 141 7.27 38.14 -21.79
C GLU A 141 7.62 37.26 -20.58
N ALA A 142 7.30 37.70 -19.36
CA ALA A 142 7.47 36.90 -18.14
C ALA A 142 6.48 35.72 -18.02
N LYS A 143 5.39 35.71 -18.81
CA LYS A 143 4.39 34.64 -18.81
C LYS A 143 4.62 33.57 -19.89
N ALA A 144 5.52 33.82 -20.85
CA ALA A 144 5.71 32.98 -22.02
C ALA A 144 6.80 31.89 -21.90
N ARG A 145 7.60 31.84 -20.82
CA ARG A 145 8.54 30.73 -20.53
C ARG A 145 8.68 30.52 -19.01
N PRO A 146 8.54 29.30 -18.41
CA PRO A 146 8.65 27.96 -19.00
C PRO A 146 7.50 27.00 -18.63
N LYS A 147 6.94 26.26 -19.61
CA LYS A 147 6.22 24.98 -19.35
C LYS A 147 6.44 23.88 -20.39
N ALA A 148 7.38 24.05 -21.31
CA ALA A 148 7.78 23.02 -22.29
C ALA A 148 9.12 22.36 -21.91
N ARG A 149 9.37 22.11 -20.60
CA ARG A 149 10.63 21.54 -20.09
C ARG A 149 10.48 20.30 -19.21
N ALA A 150 9.30 19.69 -19.21
CA ALA A 150 9.06 18.40 -18.58
C ALA A 150 8.10 17.63 -19.46
N GLY A 151 8.52 16.47 -19.95
CA GLY A 151 7.76 15.69 -20.92
C GLY A 151 8.58 15.44 -22.16
N PHE A 152 9.66 14.67 -21.99
CA PHE A 152 10.18 13.70 -22.96
C PHE A 152 11.42 13.11 -22.28
N GLY A 153 11.20 12.04 -21.52
CA GLY A 153 12.24 11.42 -20.72
C GLY A 153 11.72 10.27 -19.87
N MET A 154 11.69 9.09 -20.50
CA MET A 154 11.73 7.75 -19.89
C MET A 154 10.44 7.13 -19.31
N GLY A 155 9.97 6.13 -20.06
CA GLY A 155 9.88 4.77 -19.53
C GLY A 155 9.02 4.53 -18.28
N ALA A 156 7.71 4.74 -18.39
CA ALA A 156 6.67 4.23 -17.46
C ALA A 156 6.65 4.75 -16.02
N LEU A 157 7.33 5.85 -15.69
CA LEU A 157 7.16 6.48 -14.38
C LEU A 157 6.98 8.00 -14.40
N ASP A 158 6.68 8.57 -15.57
CA ASP A 158 6.11 9.93 -15.68
C ASP A 158 4.61 9.97 -15.36
N ILE A 159 4.04 8.86 -14.84
CA ILE A 159 2.72 8.90 -14.23
C ILE A 159 2.90 9.58 -12.89
N ASP A 160 2.58 10.88 -12.87
CA ASP A 160 2.43 11.70 -11.69
C ASP A 160 1.73 10.88 -10.59
N LEU A 161 2.49 10.36 -9.63
CA LEU A 161 2.03 9.45 -8.56
C LEU A 161 0.99 10.10 -7.61
N LEU A 162 0.63 11.36 -7.89
CA LEU A 162 -0.37 12.17 -7.20
C LEU A 162 -1.52 12.63 -8.12
N GLY A 163 -1.56 12.18 -9.38
CA GLY A 163 -2.51 12.66 -10.37
C GLY A 163 -2.40 14.17 -10.61
N GLU A 164 -1.18 14.71 -10.62
CA GLU A 164 -0.94 16.16 -10.79
C GLU A 164 -0.60 16.59 -12.23
N GLY A 165 -0.58 15.65 -13.18
CA GLY A 165 0.02 15.86 -14.51
C GLY A 165 -0.92 15.74 -15.70
N GLU A 166 -2.07 15.08 -15.56
CA GLU A 166 -3.10 15.09 -16.59
C GLU A 166 -4.14 16.14 -16.25
N GLU A 167 -4.06 17.28 -16.95
CA GLU A 167 -5.19 18.17 -17.14
C GLU A 167 -6.28 17.40 -17.91
N LEU A 168 -7.02 16.53 -17.22
CA LEU A 168 -8.36 16.15 -17.63
C LEU A 168 -9.19 17.45 -17.57
N LYS A 169 -9.24 18.15 -18.71
CA LYS A 169 -10.29 19.12 -19.03
C LYS A 169 -11.62 18.36 -19.01
N VAL A 170 -12.13 18.10 -17.82
CA VAL A 170 -13.53 17.70 -17.63
C VAL A 170 -14.34 18.86 -18.17
N SER A 171 -15.09 18.61 -19.24
CA SER A 171 -15.97 19.60 -19.85
C SER A 171 -16.85 20.23 -18.76
N GLU A 172 -16.96 21.54 -18.83
CA GLU A 172 -17.55 22.38 -17.80
C GLU A 172 -19.09 22.35 -17.88
N ASP A 173 -19.71 21.16 -18.06
CA ASP A 173 -21.15 21.04 -18.27
C ASP A 173 -21.75 19.87 -17.48
N ARG A 174 -21.81 20.02 -16.14
CA ARG A 174 -22.77 19.24 -15.34
C ARG A 174 -23.16 20.00 -14.07
N LYS A 175 -24.47 20.25 -13.92
CA LYS A 175 -25.13 20.93 -12.77
C LYS A 175 -24.51 20.48 -11.44
N ARG A 176 -23.92 21.43 -10.71
CA ARG A 176 -23.03 21.20 -9.56
C ARG A 176 -23.79 21.18 -8.23
N ASN A 177 -23.65 20.08 -7.49
CA ASN A 177 -24.13 19.96 -6.11
C ASN A 177 -23.20 20.72 -5.13
N PRO A 178 -23.72 21.32 -4.05
CA PRO A 178 -22.93 22.13 -3.10
C PRO A 178 -21.83 21.33 -2.38
N CYS A 179 -22.03 20.04 -2.08
CA CYS A 179 -21.01 19.15 -1.51
C CYS A 179 -19.78 18.98 -2.44
N MET A 180 -20.01 19.00 -3.76
CA MET A 180 -18.94 18.87 -4.75
C MET A 180 -18.09 20.15 -4.85
N MET A 181 -18.66 21.30 -4.50
CA MET A 181 -17.96 22.59 -4.50
C MET A 181 -16.98 22.69 -3.32
N CYS A 182 -17.38 22.23 -2.13
CA CYS A 182 -16.49 22.13 -0.98
C CYS A 182 -15.34 21.13 -1.23
N CYS A 183 -15.65 19.96 -1.80
CA CYS A 183 -14.63 18.99 -2.23
C CYS A 183 -13.69 19.56 -3.30
N HIS A 184 -14.20 20.36 -4.25
CA HIS A 184 -13.38 20.97 -5.30
C HIS A 184 -12.45 22.06 -4.76
N GLN A 185 -12.93 22.87 -3.81
CA GLN A 185 -12.11 23.88 -3.13
C GLN A 185 -11.06 23.22 -2.23
N PHE A 186 -11.42 22.20 -1.47
CA PHE A 186 -10.47 21.40 -0.69
C PHE A 186 -9.43 20.74 -1.60
N ALA A 187 -9.83 20.20 -2.75
CA ALA A 187 -8.91 19.66 -3.74
C ALA A 187 -8.00 20.74 -4.36
N LYS A 188 -8.49 21.97 -4.59
CA LYS A 188 -7.64 23.09 -5.04
C LYS A 188 -6.63 23.51 -3.98
N ALA A 189 -7.05 23.63 -2.73
CA ALA A 189 -6.18 23.95 -1.60
C ALA A 189 -5.13 22.85 -1.39
N ALA A 190 -5.55 21.58 -1.39
CA ALA A 190 -4.66 20.43 -1.30
C ALA A 190 -3.63 20.43 -2.46
N ARG A 191 -4.06 20.67 -3.71
CA ARG A 191 -3.15 20.77 -4.88
C ARG A 191 -2.18 21.94 -4.78
N TRP A 192 -2.62 23.09 -4.28
CA TRP A 192 -1.75 24.25 -4.09
C TRP A 192 -0.68 23.98 -3.03
N VAL A 193 -1.08 23.34 -1.92
CA VAL A 193 -0.16 22.85 -0.90
C VAL A 193 0.79 21.83 -1.52
N LEU A 194 0.29 20.77 -2.19
CA LEU A 194 1.05 19.69 -2.83
C LEU A 194 2.14 20.15 -3.82
N ARG A 195 1.85 21.17 -4.62
CA ARG A 195 2.81 21.79 -5.55
C ARG A 195 3.95 22.54 -4.85
N LYS A 196 3.71 23.06 -3.65
CA LYS A 196 4.71 23.78 -2.84
C LYS A 196 5.45 22.87 -1.86
N LEU A 197 5.13 21.57 -1.82
CA LEU A 197 5.72 20.65 -0.85
C LEU A 197 7.19 20.33 -1.13
N PRO A 198 8.01 20.25 -0.07
CA PRO A 198 9.44 20.00 -0.16
C PRO A 198 9.77 18.63 -0.77
N PHE A 199 10.98 18.51 -1.33
CA PHE A 199 11.60 17.28 -1.83
C PHE A 199 11.14 16.70 -3.18
N LYS A 200 10.23 17.32 -3.96
CA LYS A 200 9.84 16.81 -5.30
C LYS A 200 11.05 16.65 -6.24
N THR A 201 11.84 17.72 -6.38
CA THR A 201 13.07 17.72 -7.20
C THR A 201 14.15 16.79 -6.64
N GLY A 202 14.18 16.62 -5.31
CA GLY A 202 15.11 15.71 -4.64
C GLY A 202 14.83 14.25 -4.97
N VAL A 203 13.57 13.82 -4.89
CA VAL A 203 13.13 12.48 -5.27
C VAL A 203 13.46 12.22 -6.74
N GLN A 204 13.11 13.13 -7.64
CA GLN A 204 13.42 13.00 -9.07
C GLN A 204 14.93 12.83 -9.33
N ARG A 205 15.77 13.59 -8.64
CA ARG A 205 17.23 13.48 -8.75
C ARG A 205 17.74 12.12 -8.25
N ILE A 206 17.19 11.60 -7.15
CA ILE A 206 17.55 10.29 -6.60
C ILE A 206 17.10 9.17 -7.55
N THR A 207 15.88 9.23 -8.08
CA THR A 207 15.36 8.25 -9.05
C THR A 207 16.25 8.16 -10.28
N ARG A 208 16.66 9.31 -10.85
CA ARG A 208 17.57 9.34 -12.01
C ARG A 208 18.93 8.70 -11.74
N ARG A 209 19.46 8.86 -10.52
CA ARG A 209 20.81 8.39 -10.15
C ARG A 209 20.86 6.93 -9.69
N TYR A 210 19.85 6.47 -8.95
CA TYR A 210 19.84 5.17 -8.28
C TYR A 210 18.78 4.21 -8.81
N GLY A 211 17.89 4.67 -9.70
CA GLY A 211 16.83 3.87 -10.32
C GLY A 211 15.48 3.93 -9.59
N ASP A 212 14.47 3.33 -10.23
CA ASP A 212 13.06 3.46 -9.85
C ASP A 212 12.74 2.91 -8.46
N THR A 213 13.37 1.81 -8.04
CA THR A 213 13.12 1.20 -6.73
C THR A 213 13.45 2.16 -5.57
N PHE A 214 14.53 2.93 -5.71
CA PHE A 214 14.90 3.95 -4.73
C PHE A 214 13.97 5.16 -4.84
N GLY A 215 13.61 5.55 -6.06
CA GLY A 215 12.63 6.61 -6.31
C GLY A 215 11.29 6.37 -5.61
N SER A 216 10.73 5.17 -5.75
CA SER A 216 9.48 4.78 -5.10
C SER A 216 9.57 4.81 -3.57
N PHE A 217 10.72 4.41 -3.01
CA PHE A 217 10.95 4.48 -1.56
C PHE A 217 10.95 5.92 -1.03
N PHE A 218 11.66 6.83 -1.69
CA PHE A 218 11.70 8.23 -1.26
C PHE A 218 10.39 8.98 -1.56
N ALA A 219 9.66 8.59 -2.60
CA ALA A 219 8.29 9.07 -2.83
C ALA A 219 7.35 8.64 -1.68
N PHE A 220 7.46 7.40 -1.22
CA PHE A 220 6.72 6.90 -0.05
C PHE A 220 7.12 7.64 1.24
N LEU A 221 8.42 7.87 1.47
CA LEU A 221 8.89 8.67 2.62
C LEU A 221 8.35 10.10 2.59
N ARG A 222 8.34 10.74 1.41
CA ARG A 222 7.74 12.07 1.24
C ARG A 222 6.25 12.02 1.61
N PHE A 223 5.50 11.03 1.13
CA PHE A 223 4.08 10.88 1.48
C PHE A 223 3.87 10.76 3.00
N LEU A 224 4.66 9.93 3.68
CA LEU A 224 4.59 9.77 5.13
C LEU A 224 4.88 11.08 5.85
N PHE A 225 5.98 11.76 5.50
CA PHE A 225 6.34 13.05 6.10
C PHE A 225 5.23 14.10 5.97
N LEU A 226 4.58 14.16 4.82
CA LEU A 226 3.47 15.07 4.59
C LEU A 226 2.22 14.71 5.41
N THR A 227 1.98 13.41 5.58
CA THR A 227 0.90 12.91 6.43
C THR A 227 1.18 13.26 7.89
N SER A 228 2.41 13.08 8.37
CA SER A 228 2.82 13.47 9.73
C SER A 228 2.66 14.97 9.98
N ILE A 229 3.09 15.83 9.04
CA ILE A 229 2.87 17.30 9.15
C ILE A 229 1.38 17.63 9.24
N LEU A 230 0.55 17.02 8.40
CA LEU A 230 -0.88 17.29 8.43
C LEU A 230 -1.52 16.81 9.73
N GLN A 231 -1.11 15.66 10.25
CA GLN A 231 -1.52 15.20 11.57
C GLN A 231 -1.10 16.19 12.67
N LEU A 232 0.14 16.69 12.64
CA LEU A 232 0.58 17.72 13.58
C LEU A 232 -0.29 18.98 13.49
N CYS A 233 -0.64 19.44 12.28
CA CYS A 233 -1.54 20.58 12.10
C CYS A 233 -2.94 20.33 12.71
N VAL A 234 -3.47 19.10 12.62
CA VAL A 234 -4.75 18.72 13.23
C VAL A 234 -4.67 18.70 14.76
N HIS A 235 -3.53 18.28 15.33
CA HIS A 235 -3.31 18.24 16.78
C HIS A 235 -2.89 19.58 17.40
N LEU A 236 -2.41 20.53 16.60
CA LEU A 236 -1.90 21.82 17.06
C LEU A 236 -2.88 22.62 17.96
N PRO A 237 -4.19 22.69 17.67
CA PRO A 237 -5.16 23.38 18.53
C PRO A 237 -5.28 22.76 19.94
N LEU A 238 -4.96 21.47 20.09
CA LEU A 238 -4.94 20.77 21.37
C LEU A 238 -3.60 20.96 22.09
N LEU A 239 -2.49 20.93 21.34
CA LEU A 239 -1.13 20.99 21.91
C LEU A 239 -0.73 22.40 22.35
N LEU A 240 -1.06 23.45 21.60
CA LEU A 240 -0.62 24.82 21.90
C LEU A 240 -1.13 25.35 23.25
N PRO A 241 -2.44 25.25 23.58
CA PRO A 241 -2.94 25.73 24.87
C PRO A 241 -2.36 24.94 26.04
N GLN A 242 -2.21 23.61 25.87
CA GLN A 242 -1.66 22.73 26.88
C GLN A 242 -0.18 23.04 27.16
N LEU A 243 0.61 23.26 26.11
CA LEU A 243 2.02 23.61 26.23
C LEU A 243 2.20 25.00 26.85
N TYR A 244 1.34 25.97 26.51
CA TYR A 244 1.38 27.32 27.07
C TYR A 244 1.05 27.32 28.58
N LEU A 245 -0.02 26.61 28.98
CA LEU A 245 -0.48 26.58 30.37
C LEU A 245 0.44 25.80 31.32
N ARG A 246 1.16 24.79 30.80
CA ARG A 246 1.98 23.86 31.62
C ARG A 246 3.47 23.95 31.34
N LEU A 247 3.93 24.98 30.64
CA LEU A 247 5.35 25.18 30.30
C LEU A 247 6.24 25.26 31.56
N PHE A 248 5.69 25.72 32.68
CA PHE A 248 6.39 25.98 33.94
C PHE A 248 6.05 24.98 35.06
N ASP A 249 5.25 23.94 34.79
CA ASP A 249 4.98 22.90 35.78
C ASP A 249 6.20 21.99 35.97
N ASN A 250 6.43 21.50 37.19
CA ASN A 250 7.49 20.54 37.47
C ASN A 250 7.34 19.28 36.60
N LEU A 251 8.39 18.93 35.85
CA LEU A 251 8.48 17.74 35.01
C LEU A 251 8.44 16.45 35.85
N LYS A 252 7.24 15.98 36.20
CA LYS A 252 7.03 14.64 36.75
C LYS A 252 7.13 13.61 35.62
N MET A 253 7.87 12.53 35.85
CA MET A 253 8.02 11.42 34.91
C MET A 253 6.98 10.33 35.21
N CYS A 254 6.23 9.93 34.19
CA CYS A 254 5.31 8.80 34.22
C CYS A 254 5.96 7.68 33.38
N GLY A 255 6.72 6.81 34.03
CA GLY A 255 7.57 5.85 33.33
C GLY A 255 8.68 6.54 32.53
N LEU A 256 8.68 6.40 31.20
CA LEU A 256 9.71 6.94 30.29
C LEU A 256 9.32 8.30 29.67
N SER A 257 8.07 8.74 29.82
CA SER A 257 7.58 10.02 29.28
C SER A 257 7.15 11.00 30.37
N PRO A 258 7.36 12.32 30.18
CA PRO A 258 6.80 13.32 31.09
C PRO A 258 5.28 13.19 31.19
N CYS A 259 4.74 13.21 32.42
CA CYS A 259 3.30 13.06 32.67
C CYS A 259 2.45 14.13 31.96
N ILE A 260 3.04 15.29 31.62
CA ILE A 260 2.39 16.40 30.91
C ILE A 260 1.98 16.00 29.48
N LEU A 261 2.63 14.99 28.89
CA LEU A 261 2.41 14.58 27.51
C LEU A 261 1.30 13.53 27.37
N VAL A 262 0.85 12.94 28.48
CA VAL A 262 -0.04 11.77 28.50
C VAL A 262 -1.51 12.20 28.69
N TYR A 263 -2.46 11.33 28.37
CA TYR A 263 -3.90 11.59 28.42
C TYR A 263 -4.39 12.26 29.72
N SER A 264 -3.96 11.78 30.89
CA SER A 264 -4.38 12.36 32.18
C SER A 264 -3.96 13.81 32.41
N ALA A 265 -3.06 14.35 31.57
CA ALA A 265 -2.70 15.75 31.62
C ALA A 265 -3.81 16.67 31.08
N PHE A 266 -4.72 16.19 30.24
CA PHE A 266 -5.75 17.06 29.67
C PHE A 266 -6.86 17.32 30.70
N PRO A 267 -7.25 18.59 30.93
CA PRO A 267 -8.30 18.90 31.89
C PRO A 267 -9.63 18.29 31.45
N ASN A 268 -10.37 17.70 32.39
CA ASN A 268 -11.68 17.10 32.13
C ASN A 268 -12.81 18.14 32.18
N SER A 269 -12.66 19.24 31.43
CA SER A 269 -13.76 20.19 31.23
C SER A 269 -14.60 19.75 30.03
N GLY A 270 -15.93 19.95 30.07
CA GLY A 270 -16.82 19.51 28.99
C GLY A 270 -16.38 20.01 27.61
N ALA A 271 -15.87 21.24 27.53
CA ALA A 271 -15.37 21.82 26.28
C ALA A 271 -14.07 21.16 25.79
N THR A 272 -13.10 20.91 26.68
CA THR A 272 -11.81 20.30 26.31
C THR A 272 -11.92 18.83 25.96
N SER A 273 -12.85 18.10 26.58
CA SER A 273 -13.12 16.70 26.22
C SER A 273 -13.71 16.58 24.81
N ILE A 274 -14.61 17.50 24.42
CA ILE A 274 -15.19 17.54 23.06
C ILE A 274 -14.12 17.92 22.03
N THR A 275 -13.26 18.88 22.32
CA THR A 275 -12.14 19.24 21.41
C THR A 275 -11.15 18.08 21.28
N TYR A 276 -10.86 17.35 22.35
CA TYR A 276 -9.98 16.18 22.30
C TYR A 276 -10.53 15.09 21.36
N VAL A 277 -11.78 14.67 21.58
CA VAL A 277 -12.42 13.62 20.78
C VAL A 277 -12.56 14.05 19.32
N SER A 278 -12.96 15.29 19.06
CA SER A 278 -13.08 15.79 17.69
C SER A 278 -11.73 15.84 16.97
N VAL A 279 -10.64 16.28 17.62
CA VAL A 279 -9.29 16.28 17.04
C VAL A 279 -8.82 14.86 16.73
N VAL A 280 -8.99 13.91 17.63
CA VAL A 280 -8.63 12.50 17.39
C VAL A 280 -9.44 11.92 16.23
N LEU A 281 -10.75 12.14 16.20
CA LEU A 281 -11.61 11.65 15.12
C LEU A 281 -11.24 12.29 13.77
N MET A 282 -10.95 13.60 13.74
CA MET A 282 -10.47 14.29 12.55
C MET A 282 -9.10 13.75 12.10
N SER A 283 -8.18 13.44 13.01
CA SER A 283 -6.89 12.86 12.67
C SER A 283 -7.04 11.51 11.95
N VAL A 284 -7.95 10.66 12.43
CA VAL A 284 -8.24 9.35 11.82
C VAL A 284 -8.86 9.53 10.43
N ILE A 285 -9.84 10.42 10.27
CA ILE A 285 -10.47 10.71 8.97
C ILE A 285 -9.43 11.23 7.96
N VAL A 286 -8.56 12.14 8.39
CA VAL A 286 -7.51 12.71 7.55
C VAL A 286 -6.52 11.64 7.10
N VAL A 287 -6.01 10.81 8.02
CA VAL A 287 -5.07 9.73 7.68
C VAL A 287 -5.70 8.69 6.77
N LEU A 288 -6.93 8.26 7.05
CA LEU A 288 -7.65 7.30 6.23
C LEU A 288 -7.92 7.84 4.83
N SER A 289 -8.39 9.08 4.72
CA SER A 289 -8.68 9.70 3.41
C SER A 289 -7.41 9.88 2.56
N LEU A 290 -6.30 10.33 3.16
CA LEU A 290 -5.01 10.42 2.47
C LEU A 290 -4.47 9.05 2.05
N SER A 291 -4.57 8.06 2.94
CA SER A 291 -4.11 6.70 2.67
C SER A 291 -4.93 6.05 1.55
N LEU A 292 -6.26 6.20 1.57
CA LEU A 292 -7.14 5.73 0.51
C LEU A 292 -6.87 6.42 -0.82
N ARG A 293 -6.70 7.75 -0.81
CA ARG A 293 -6.35 8.51 -2.02
C ARG A 293 -5.03 8.01 -2.61
N GLN A 294 -4.01 7.84 -1.78
CA GLN A 294 -2.70 7.38 -2.21
C GLN A 294 -2.75 5.93 -2.71
N TRP A 295 -3.53 5.07 -2.06
CA TRP A 295 -3.73 3.70 -2.47
C TRP A 295 -4.42 3.61 -3.83
N VAL A 296 -5.50 4.36 -4.05
CA VAL A 296 -6.20 4.44 -5.34
C VAL A 296 -5.29 4.99 -6.44
N ALA A 297 -4.52 6.04 -6.16
CA ALA A 297 -3.56 6.58 -7.12
C ALA A 297 -2.50 5.55 -7.51
N PHE A 298 -1.94 4.84 -6.52
CA PHE A 298 -0.96 3.79 -6.74
C PHE A 298 -1.54 2.59 -7.50
N ASP A 299 -2.75 2.17 -7.17
CA ASP A 299 -3.44 1.07 -7.83
C ASP A 299 -3.72 1.38 -9.30
N HIS A 300 -4.16 2.61 -9.61
CA HIS A 300 -4.36 3.05 -10.98
C HIS A 300 -3.06 3.03 -11.80
N VAL A 301 -1.95 3.52 -11.23
CA VAL A 301 -0.61 3.45 -11.86
C VAL A 301 -0.19 2.01 -12.10
N TYR A 302 -0.38 1.15 -11.09
CA TYR A 302 -0.02 -0.26 -11.16
C TYR A 302 -0.82 -0.99 -12.25
N GLN A 303 -2.14 -0.84 -12.28
CA GLN A 303 -3.00 -1.44 -13.30
C GLN A 303 -2.61 -0.97 -14.71
N TYR A 304 -2.37 0.33 -14.89
CA TYR A 304 -1.94 0.87 -16.18
C TYR A 304 -0.58 0.28 -16.62
N SER A 305 0.37 0.13 -15.69
CA SER A 305 1.67 -0.48 -16.00
C SER A 305 1.54 -1.95 -16.41
N GLN A 306 0.65 -2.71 -15.76
CA GLN A 306 0.36 -4.11 -16.11
C GLN A 306 -0.26 -4.22 -17.50
N LEU A 307 -1.26 -3.38 -17.81
CA LEU A 307 -1.91 -3.35 -19.12
C LEU A 307 -0.91 -3.00 -20.23
N LEU A 308 0.01 -2.06 -19.97
CA LEU A 308 1.07 -1.74 -20.91
C LEU A 308 2.02 -2.93 -21.13
N GLU A 309 2.41 -3.65 -20.07
CA GLU A 309 3.25 -4.84 -20.18
C GLU A 309 2.56 -5.98 -20.96
N GLU A 310 1.26 -6.18 -20.73
CA GLU A 310 0.47 -7.20 -21.42
C GLU A 310 0.26 -6.83 -22.90
N THR A 311 -0.07 -5.58 -23.19
CA THR A 311 -0.30 -5.08 -24.57
C THR A 311 1.00 -5.02 -25.38
N SER A 312 2.12 -4.67 -24.74
CA SER A 312 3.42 -4.57 -25.41
C SER A 312 4.08 -5.93 -25.65
N GLY A 313 3.64 -6.97 -24.95
CA GLY A 313 4.25 -8.31 -24.92
C GLY A 313 5.65 -8.30 -24.31
N ASP A 314 6.11 -9.46 -23.82
CA ASP A 314 7.45 -9.64 -23.23
C ASP A 314 8.60 -9.16 -24.16
N LYS A 315 8.31 -9.05 -25.47
CA LYS A 315 9.26 -8.68 -26.53
C LYS A 315 9.75 -7.22 -26.47
N LYS A 316 9.03 -6.28 -25.86
CA LYS A 316 9.40 -4.85 -25.87
C LYS A 316 10.12 -4.35 -24.62
N LYS A 317 10.33 -5.22 -23.61
CA LYS A 317 10.98 -4.85 -22.34
C LYS A 317 12.41 -4.34 -22.52
N TYR A 318 13.19 -5.03 -23.35
CA TYR A 318 14.56 -4.63 -23.70
C TYR A 318 14.61 -3.34 -24.50
N SER A 319 13.75 -3.19 -25.50
CA SER A 319 13.69 -1.98 -26.34
C SER A 319 13.38 -0.74 -25.52
N LYS A 320 12.48 -0.84 -24.53
CA LYS A 320 12.16 0.27 -23.63
C LYS A 320 13.41 0.74 -22.88
N VAL A 321 14.15 -0.16 -22.24
CA VAL A 321 15.36 0.19 -21.47
C VAL A 321 16.48 0.70 -22.39
N LEU A 322 16.68 0.05 -23.53
CA LEU A 322 17.73 0.43 -24.48
C LEU A 322 17.46 1.80 -25.11
N LEU A 323 16.23 2.08 -25.53
CA LEU A 323 15.85 3.38 -26.10
C LEU A 323 15.92 4.49 -25.05
N THR A 324 15.68 4.18 -23.77
CA THR A 324 15.89 5.17 -22.71
C THR A 324 17.37 5.51 -22.48
N ALA A 325 18.31 4.67 -22.91
CA ALA A 325 19.74 5.00 -22.83
C ALA A 325 20.13 6.17 -23.75
N PHE A 326 19.37 6.39 -24.83
CA PHE A 326 19.60 7.46 -25.81
C PHE A 326 18.97 8.78 -25.35
N ASP A 327 19.34 9.27 -24.16
CA ASP A 327 18.94 10.61 -23.69
C ASP A 327 19.96 11.67 -24.12
N ILE A 328 19.61 12.45 -25.14
CA ILE A 328 20.44 13.51 -25.74
C ILE A 328 20.48 14.77 -24.85
N ASN A 329 19.62 14.87 -23.84
CA ASN A 329 19.44 16.09 -23.05
C ASN A 329 20.25 16.11 -21.73
N THR A 330 21.16 15.15 -21.54
CA THR A 330 22.03 15.10 -20.36
C THR A 330 23.25 16.02 -20.54
N GLY A 331 23.14 17.28 -20.10
CA GLY A 331 24.20 18.28 -20.24
C GLY A 331 25.39 18.15 -19.27
N ASN A 332 25.36 17.23 -18.31
CA ASN A 332 26.40 17.06 -17.28
C ASN A 332 27.01 15.65 -17.33
N HIS A 333 28.34 15.56 -17.41
CA HIS A 333 29.07 14.30 -17.58
C HIS A 333 28.87 13.31 -16.41
N ASP A 334 28.82 13.81 -15.17
CA ASP A 334 28.62 12.96 -13.99
C ASP A 334 27.20 12.37 -13.93
N ASP A 335 26.21 13.12 -14.39
CA ASP A 335 24.83 12.66 -14.44
C ASP A 335 24.63 11.68 -15.60
N ALA A 336 25.28 11.90 -16.76
CA ALA A 336 25.28 10.97 -17.89
C ALA A 336 25.94 9.63 -17.54
N THR A 337 27.09 9.63 -16.86
CA THR A 337 27.77 8.40 -16.42
C THR A 337 26.96 7.64 -15.36
N SER A 338 26.35 8.36 -14.42
CA SER A 338 25.47 7.75 -13.41
C SER A 338 24.22 7.14 -14.05
N PHE A 339 23.65 7.85 -15.02
CA PHE A 339 22.51 7.40 -15.81
C PHE A 339 22.81 6.14 -16.61
N ALA A 340 23.92 6.13 -17.36
CA ALA A 340 24.38 4.96 -18.10
C ALA A 340 24.57 3.75 -17.17
N ARG A 341 25.13 3.97 -15.97
CA ARG A 341 25.26 2.91 -14.94
C ARG A 341 23.90 2.40 -14.46
N SER A 342 22.92 3.28 -14.25
CA SER A 342 21.56 2.91 -13.86
C SER A 342 20.90 2.03 -14.94
N VAL A 343 20.99 2.44 -16.21
CA VAL A 343 20.47 1.66 -17.35
C VAL A 343 21.16 0.30 -17.46
N ALA A 344 22.49 0.25 -17.29
CA ALA A 344 23.24 -1.00 -17.30
C ALA A 344 22.81 -1.96 -16.18
N ILE A 345 22.55 -1.43 -14.98
CA ILE A 345 22.02 -2.22 -13.85
C ILE A 345 20.62 -2.77 -14.19
N GLN A 346 19.72 -1.92 -14.70
CA GLN A 346 18.37 -2.35 -15.08
C GLN A 346 18.40 -3.45 -16.15
N LEU A 347 19.22 -3.27 -17.19
CA LEU A 347 19.39 -4.26 -18.25
C LEU A 347 19.98 -5.56 -17.72
N GLY A 348 20.99 -5.48 -16.83
CA GLY A 348 21.59 -6.63 -16.17
C GLY A 348 20.59 -7.42 -15.32
N VAL A 349 19.68 -6.73 -14.61
CA VAL A 349 18.60 -7.38 -13.85
C VAL A 349 17.64 -8.11 -14.79
N LEU A 350 17.21 -7.48 -15.89
CA LEU A 350 16.31 -8.11 -16.88
C LEU A 350 16.94 -9.37 -17.49
N LEU A 351 18.20 -9.29 -17.92
CA LEU A 351 18.94 -10.44 -18.46
C LEU A 351 19.06 -11.57 -17.43
N TYR A 352 19.35 -11.24 -16.17
CA TYR A 352 19.43 -12.23 -15.11
C TYR A 352 18.07 -12.89 -14.82
N GLU A 353 16.97 -12.13 -14.85
CA GLU A 353 15.64 -12.69 -14.66
C GLU A 353 15.26 -13.66 -15.77
N ASP A 354 15.55 -13.34 -17.04
CA ASP A 354 15.26 -14.22 -18.17
C ASP A 354 16.16 -15.47 -18.17
N GLU A 355 17.43 -15.34 -17.78
CA GLU A 355 18.32 -16.48 -17.55
C GLU A 355 17.76 -17.42 -16.46
N VAL A 356 17.26 -16.87 -15.36
CA VAL A 356 16.60 -17.65 -14.30
C VAL A 356 15.32 -18.30 -14.81
N LYS A 357 14.51 -17.61 -15.61
CA LYS A 357 13.30 -18.19 -16.23
C LYS A 357 13.66 -19.35 -17.16
N ARG A 358 14.69 -19.20 -18.00
CA ARG A 358 15.17 -20.27 -18.89
C ARG A 358 15.62 -21.50 -18.09
N ARG A 359 16.47 -21.30 -17.08
CA ARG A 359 16.88 -22.39 -16.17
C ARG A 359 15.68 -23.04 -15.47
N ASN A 360 14.65 -22.28 -15.12
CA ASN A 360 13.45 -22.84 -14.50
C ASN A 360 12.62 -23.69 -15.48
N ALA A 361 12.59 -23.32 -16.77
CA ALA A 361 11.90 -24.07 -17.83
C ALA A 361 12.61 -25.41 -18.09
N GLU A 362 13.94 -25.41 -18.07
CA GLU A 362 14.79 -26.59 -18.33
C GLU A 362 14.86 -27.59 -17.16
N ARG A 363 14.25 -27.30 -15.99
CA ARG A 363 14.34 -28.18 -14.81
C ARG A 363 13.56 -29.48 -14.94
N THR A 364 14.21 -30.56 -14.52
CA THR A 364 13.60 -31.89 -14.34
C THR A 364 12.52 -31.87 -13.24
N PHE A 365 11.64 -32.88 -13.25
CA PHE A 365 10.56 -32.99 -12.26
C PHE A 365 11.11 -33.16 -10.83
N SER A 366 12.16 -33.97 -10.65
CA SER A 366 12.78 -34.18 -9.34
C SER A 366 13.39 -32.91 -8.76
N ASP A 367 14.03 -32.09 -9.59
CA ASP A 367 14.56 -30.78 -9.17
C ASP A 367 13.45 -29.80 -8.78
N LYS A 368 12.32 -29.84 -9.50
CA LYS A 368 11.13 -29.07 -9.16
C LYS A 368 10.57 -29.51 -7.81
N LEU A 369 10.40 -30.82 -7.59
CA LEU A 369 9.90 -31.36 -6.33
C LEU A 369 10.81 -30.97 -5.15
N LEU A 370 12.13 -31.14 -5.28
CA LEU A 370 13.09 -30.73 -4.26
C LEU A 370 13.01 -29.23 -3.94
N LEU A 371 12.86 -28.39 -4.96
CA LEU A 371 12.71 -26.94 -4.79
C LEU A 371 11.41 -26.58 -4.07
N TYR A 372 10.30 -27.21 -4.42
CA TYR A 372 9.01 -26.98 -3.75
C TYR A 372 9.02 -27.50 -2.32
N CYS A 373 9.66 -28.64 -2.04
CA CYS A 373 9.87 -29.12 -0.68
C CYS A 373 10.70 -28.13 0.15
N ARG A 374 11.79 -27.57 -0.41
CA ARG A 374 12.59 -26.52 0.27
C ARG A 374 11.75 -25.28 0.59
N ARG A 375 10.90 -24.84 -0.34
CA ARG A 375 9.99 -23.70 -0.16
C ARG A 375 8.90 -23.97 0.88
N ALA A 376 8.30 -25.16 0.86
CA ALA A 376 7.33 -25.57 1.86
C ALA A 376 7.96 -25.59 3.26
N LEU A 377 9.16 -26.17 3.39
CA LEU A 377 9.90 -26.18 4.64
C LEU A 377 10.25 -24.76 5.11
N GLY A 378 10.71 -23.89 4.21
CA GLY A 378 11.03 -22.50 4.56
C GLY A 378 9.81 -21.69 5.02
N ILE A 379 8.64 -21.92 4.41
CA ILE A 379 7.36 -21.34 4.85
C ILE A 379 6.96 -21.88 6.24
N LEU A 380 7.08 -23.18 6.47
CA LEU A 380 6.77 -23.79 7.77
C LEU A 380 7.68 -23.26 8.88
N ILE A 381 8.99 -23.18 8.64
CA ILE A 381 9.95 -22.59 9.58
C ILE A 381 9.58 -21.13 9.87
N ASN A 382 9.21 -20.36 8.85
CA ASN A 382 8.81 -18.97 9.03
C ASN A 382 7.54 -18.83 9.88
N ILE A 383 6.51 -19.66 9.63
CA ILE A 383 5.27 -19.66 10.43
C ILE A 383 5.57 -20.06 11.89
N ALA A 384 6.37 -21.10 12.09
CA ALA A 384 6.78 -21.53 13.43
C ALA A 384 7.55 -20.42 14.17
N PHE A 385 8.47 -19.75 13.47
CA PHE A 385 9.23 -18.63 14.04
C PHE A 385 8.33 -17.46 14.46
N ILE A 386 7.37 -17.07 13.60
CA ILE A 386 6.39 -16.02 13.94
C ILE A 386 5.52 -16.43 15.12
N GLY A 387 5.02 -17.67 15.12
CA GLY A 387 4.20 -18.21 16.22
C GLY A 387 4.93 -18.17 17.56
N VAL A 388 6.17 -18.67 17.59
CA VAL A 388 7.03 -18.64 18.80
C VAL A 388 7.28 -17.20 19.24
N ALA A 389 7.61 -16.30 18.32
CA ALA A 389 7.83 -14.90 18.65
C ALA A 389 6.59 -14.25 19.27
N TRP A 390 5.40 -14.48 18.72
CA TRP A 390 4.14 -13.97 19.29
C TRP A 390 3.84 -14.58 20.65
N THR A 391 4.02 -15.88 20.83
CA THR A 391 3.85 -16.53 22.13
C THR A 391 4.77 -15.93 23.19
N ILE A 392 6.04 -15.65 22.84
CA ILE A 392 7.00 -15.00 23.74
C ILE A 392 6.54 -13.58 24.08
N ILE A 393 6.16 -12.78 23.07
CA ILE A 393 5.70 -11.39 23.28
C ILE A 393 4.47 -11.37 24.20
N ILE A 394 3.48 -12.23 23.94
CA ILE A 394 2.26 -12.33 24.75
C ILE A 394 2.63 -12.75 26.17
N SER A 395 3.41 -13.82 26.34
CA SER A 395 3.77 -14.35 27.66
C SER A 395 4.53 -13.32 28.50
N VAL A 396 5.51 -12.62 27.91
CA VAL A 396 6.27 -11.57 28.62
C VAL A 396 5.36 -10.39 29.02
N THR A 397 4.36 -10.07 28.19
CA THR A 397 3.40 -9.00 28.49
C THR A 397 2.44 -9.41 29.61
N LEU A 398 1.94 -10.65 29.61
CA LEU A 398 1.02 -11.16 30.65
C LEU A 398 1.71 -11.33 32.01
N PHE A 399 2.92 -11.90 32.01
CA PHE A 399 3.67 -12.17 33.25
C PHE A 399 4.62 -11.02 33.64
N GLN A 400 4.37 -9.80 33.16
CA GLN A 400 5.27 -8.65 33.35
C GLN A 400 5.64 -8.42 34.82
N LYS A 401 4.70 -8.54 35.77
CA LYS A 401 4.98 -8.34 37.21
C LYS A 401 5.96 -9.38 37.76
N GLN A 402 5.75 -10.65 37.45
CA GLN A 402 6.62 -11.75 37.88
C GLN A 402 8.01 -11.66 37.26
N ILE A 403 8.07 -11.29 35.97
CA ILE A 403 9.33 -11.08 35.28
C ILE A 403 10.06 -9.86 35.86
N ARG A 404 9.35 -8.78 36.19
CA ARG A 404 9.94 -7.58 36.80
C ARG A 404 10.58 -7.91 38.15
N THR A 405 9.92 -8.66 39.02
CA THR A 405 10.48 -9.03 40.33
C THR A 405 11.68 -9.98 40.19
N TRP A 406 11.57 -10.98 39.32
CA TRP A 406 12.68 -11.89 39.01
C TRP A 406 13.89 -11.13 38.44
N LEU A 407 13.69 -10.25 37.46
CA LEU A 407 14.78 -9.52 36.80
C LEU A 407 15.40 -8.45 37.71
N SER A 408 14.61 -7.86 38.62
CA SER A 408 15.10 -6.86 39.59
C SER A 408 15.99 -7.45 40.69
N SER A 409 15.97 -8.78 40.86
CA SER A 409 16.90 -9.51 41.72
C SER A 409 18.34 -9.53 41.16
N SER A 410 18.49 -9.40 39.85
CA SER A 410 19.79 -9.36 39.16
C SER A 410 20.27 -7.93 38.99
N THR A 411 21.45 -7.60 39.54
CA THR A 411 22.03 -6.24 39.53
C THR A 411 22.19 -5.58 38.15
N PRO A 412 22.55 -6.28 37.04
CA PRO A 412 22.71 -5.61 35.74
C PRO A 412 21.38 -5.27 35.05
N PHE A 413 20.27 -5.91 35.44
CA PHE A 413 18.99 -5.81 34.72
C PHE A 413 17.89 -5.07 35.48
N ARG A 414 18.18 -4.57 36.69
CA ARG A 414 17.24 -3.82 37.53
C ARG A 414 16.63 -2.61 36.81
N SER A 415 17.42 -1.88 36.01
CA SER A 415 16.95 -0.69 35.30
C SER A 415 16.10 -1.01 34.06
N VAL A 416 16.12 -2.25 33.57
CA VAL A 416 15.43 -2.67 32.33
C VAL A 416 14.22 -3.57 32.64
N SER A 417 14.03 -3.98 33.89
CA SER A 417 12.96 -4.90 34.30
C SER A 417 11.54 -4.41 34.00
N GLY A 418 11.31 -3.10 34.05
CA GLY A 418 10.04 -2.49 33.64
C GLY A 418 9.84 -2.38 32.11
N LEU A 419 10.91 -2.54 31.32
CA LEU A 419 10.90 -2.44 29.86
C LEU A 419 10.93 -3.81 29.18
N ALA A 420 10.83 -4.90 29.94
CA ALA A 420 10.99 -6.26 29.42
C ALA A 420 10.08 -6.58 28.21
N PRO A 421 8.78 -6.22 28.19
CA PRO A 421 7.94 -6.44 27.00
C PRO A 421 8.45 -5.66 25.79
N SER A 422 8.78 -4.38 25.95
CA SER A 422 9.25 -3.50 24.89
C SER A 422 10.58 -3.96 24.30
N VAL A 423 11.55 -4.30 25.17
CA VAL A 423 12.85 -4.85 24.76
C VAL A 423 12.69 -6.18 24.03
N THR A 424 11.79 -7.05 24.50
CA THR A 424 11.51 -8.34 23.84
C THR A 424 11.01 -8.13 22.41
N VAL A 425 10.08 -7.20 22.20
CA VAL A 425 9.58 -6.86 20.87
C VAL A 425 10.69 -6.28 19.99
N SER A 426 11.55 -5.40 20.50
CA SER A 426 12.69 -4.84 19.73
C SER A 426 13.71 -5.92 19.34
N VAL A 427 14.02 -6.85 20.24
CA VAL A 427 14.93 -7.99 19.97
C VAL A 427 14.35 -8.89 18.88
N MET A 428 13.07 -9.27 19.00
CA MET A 428 12.38 -10.04 17.96
C MET A 428 12.38 -9.28 16.63
N GLY A 429 12.06 -7.99 16.69
CA GLY A 429 12.19 -7.04 15.60
C GLY A 429 13.53 -7.19 14.88
N PHE A 430 14.65 -7.06 15.58
CA PHE A 430 15.99 -7.22 15.01
C PHE A 430 16.26 -8.61 14.43
N ALA A 431 15.75 -9.67 15.04
CA ALA A 431 15.95 -11.05 14.58
C ALA A 431 15.23 -11.34 13.24
N PHE A 432 14.03 -10.80 13.02
CA PHE A 432 13.21 -11.10 11.84
C PHE A 432 13.93 -10.90 10.49
N PRO A 433 14.59 -9.76 10.21
CA PRO A 433 15.35 -9.60 8.98
C PRO A 433 16.47 -10.62 8.78
N GLN A 434 17.15 -11.03 9.83
CA GLN A 434 18.26 -11.99 9.73
C GLN A 434 17.73 -13.38 9.39
N VAL A 435 16.73 -13.85 10.14
CA VAL A 435 16.07 -15.14 9.89
C VAL A 435 15.44 -15.16 8.50
N THR A 436 14.77 -14.08 8.09
CA THR A 436 14.17 -13.98 6.75
C THR A 436 15.22 -14.10 5.65
N THR A 437 16.39 -13.46 5.80
CA THR A 437 17.46 -13.59 4.80
C THR A 437 18.03 -15.01 4.73
N LEU A 438 18.16 -15.71 5.85
CA LEU A 438 18.62 -17.10 5.89
C LEU A 438 17.63 -18.03 5.19
N ILE A 439 16.33 -17.90 5.51
CA ILE A 439 15.29 -18.73 4.90
C ILE A 439 15.18 -18.44 3.39
N THR A 440 15.14 -17.17 2.98
CA THR A 440 15.00 -16.82 1.55
C THR A 440 16.23 -17.21 0.72
N ALA A 441 17.43 -17.25 1.33
CA ALA A 441 18.62 -17.80 0.69
C ALA A 441 18.50 -19.32 0.48
N TYR A 442 17.98 -20.05 1.47
CA TYR A 442 17.74 -21.49 1.39
C TYR A 442 16.71 -21.87 0.30
N GLU A 443 15.66 -21.07 0.15
CA GLU A 443 14.55 -21.34 -0.78
C GLU A 443 14.86 -21.04 -2.26
N LYS A 444 16.00 -20.39 -2.54
CA LYS A 444 16.50 -20.09 -3.90
C LYS A 444 15.44 -19.43 -4.79
N TRP A 445 14.76 -18.40 -4.28
CA TRP A 445 13.82 -17.59 -5.07
C TRP A 445 14.54 -16.78 -6.16
N ALA A 446 13.85 -16.60 -7.29
CA ALA A 446 14.19 -15.61 -8.31
C ALA A 446 14.16 -14.19 -7.70
N PRO A 447 14.90 -13.20 -8.21
CA PRO A 447 15.08 -11.89 -7.56
C PRO A 447 13.77 -11.16 -7.26
N SER A 448 12.88 -11.00 -8.24
CA SER A 448 11.58 -10.35 -8.07
C SER A 448 10.68 -11.09 -7.07
N SER A 449 10.63 -12.42 -7.13
CA SER A 449 9.88 -13.24 -6.16
C SER A 449 10.51 -13.19 -4.77
N ARG A 450 11.84 -13.14 -4.67
CA ARG A 450 12.57 -13.06 -3.40
C ARG A 450 12.25 -11.78 -2.67
N LEU A 451 12.19 -10.66 -3.39
CA LEU A 451 11.80 -9.37 -2.83
C LEU A 451 10.39 -9.44 -2.24
N LYS A 452 9.42 -9.97 -3.00
CA LYS A 452 8.02 -10.15 -2.53
C LYS A 452 7.94 -11.04 -1.28
N GLN A 453 8.63 -12.19 -1.29
CA GLN A 453 8.65 -13.11 -0.14
C GLN A 453 9.31 -12.48 1.09
N THR A 454 10.40 -11.74 0.90
CA THR A 454 11.07 -11.01 1.99
C THR A 454 10.16 -9.94 2.58
N MET A 455 9.47 -9.17 1.73
CA MET A 455 8.55 -8.12 2.17
C MET A 455 7.39 -8.68 3.00
N TRP A 456 6.69 -9.72 2.52
CA TRP A 456 5.57 -10.31 3.27
C TRP A 456 6.04 -10.87 4.61
N ARG A 457 7.14 -11.63 4.66
CA ARG A 457 7.66 -12.18 5.92
C ARG A 457 8.04 -11.12 6.93
N LEU A 458 8.73 -10.06 6.47
CA LEU A 458 9.07 -8.93 7.32
C LEU A 458 7.82 -8.17 7.79
N TYR A 459 6.81 -8.04 6.94
CA TYR A 459 5.54 -7.42 7.31
C TYR A 459 4.84 -8.21 8.44
N PHE A 460 4.70 -9.53 8.29
CA PHE A 460 4.08 -10.37 9.32
C PHE A 460 4.95 -10.47 10.59
N GLY A 461 6.27 -10.56 10.42
CA GLY A 461 7.20 -10.66 11.54
C GLY A 461 7.35 -9.36 12.34
N ARG A 462 7.30 -8.19 11.71
CA ARG A 462 7.47 -6.89 12.42
C ARG A 462 6.20 -6.09 12.54
N VAL A 463 5.49 -5.85 11.43
CA VAL A 463 4.37 -4.90 11.41
C VAL A 463 3.17 -5.43 12.18
N LEU A 464 2.86 -6.72 12.08
CA LEU A 464 1.78 -7.31 12.88
C LEU A 464 2.05 -7.34 14.38
N ASN A 465 3.31 -7.22 14.82
CA ASN A 465 3.60 -7.05 16.25
C ASN A 465 3.00 -5.75 16.78
N VAL A 466 2.88 -4.70 15.93
CA VAL A 466 2.19 -3.46 16.29
C VAL A 466 0.72 -3.74 16.57
N ALA A 467 0.04 -4.46 15.66
CA ALA A 467 -1.36 -4.81 15.86
C ALA A 467 -1.57 -5.65 17.13
N LEU A 468 -0.69 -6.62 17.38
CA LEU A 468 -0.70 -7.44 18.60
C LEU A 468 -0.53 -6.58 19.86
N VAL A 469 0.51 -5.75 19.93
CA VAL A 469 0.78 -4.89 21.08
C VAL A 469 -0.33 -3.87 21.28
N THR A 470 -0.85 -3.25 20.21
CA THR A 470 -1.97 -2.32 20.30
C THR A 470 -3.23 -3.02 20.79
N ALA A 471 -3.52 -4.25 20.34
CA ALA A 471 -4.66 -5.02 20.81
C ALA A 471 -4.55 -5.39 22.31
N LEU A 472 -3.35 -5.78 22.77
CA LEU A 472 -3.08 -6.05 24.19
C LEU A 472 -3.27 -4.77 25.04
N ASN A 473 -2.82 -3.62 24.55
CA ASN A 473 -3.05 -2.34 25.23
C ASN A 473 -4.53 -1.95 25.23
N PHE A 474 -5.27 -2.25 24.16
CA PHE A 474 -6.71 -2.01 24.10
C PHE A 474 -7.49 -2.91 25.06
N GLU A 475 -7.08 -4.17 25.23
CA GLU A 475 -7.62 -5.09 26.24
C GLU A 475 -7.52 -4.50 27.65
N MET A 476 -6.34 -3.97 27.99
CA MET A 476 -6.07 -3.32 29.28
C MET A 476 -6.97 -2.10 29.50
N VAL A 477 -7.15 -1.25 28.48
CA VAL A 477 -8.02 -0.05 28.55
C VAL A 477 -9.49 -0.44 28.72
N TYR A 478 -9.99 -1.40 27.95
CA TYR A 478 -11.41 -1.80 27.98
C TYR A 478 -11.77 -2.71 29.17
N SER A 479 -10.79 -3.17 29.94
CA SER A 479 -10.95 -4.00 31.15
C SER A 479 -11.60 -5.38 30.95
N ARG A 480 -11.78 -5.80 29.69
CA ARG A 480 -12.32 -7.11 29.31
C ARG A 480 -11.33 -7.83 28.42
N ALA A 481 -11.18 -9.13 28.62
CA ALA A 481 -10.32 -9.93 27.77
C ALA A 481 -10.86 -9.95 26.33
N LEU A 482 -9.99 -9.65 25.37
CA LEU A 482 -10.30 -9.77 23.94
C LEU A 482 -10.03 -11.18 23.42
N PHE A 483 -9.09 -11.88 24.05
CA PHE A 483 -8.55 -13.16 23.55
C PHE A 483 -8.90 -14.37 24.42
N THR A 484 -9.59 -14.17 25.55
CA THR A 484 -10.02 -15.24 26.46
C THR A 484 -11.46 -15.02 26.92
N GLN A 485 -12.15 -16.09 27.30
CA GLN A 485 -13.52 -16.03 27.85
C GLN A 485 -13.59 -15.46 29.29
N SER A 486 -12.46 -15.00 29.85
CA SER A 486 -12.41 -14.45 31.19
C SER A 486 -13.03 -13.05 31.23
N SER A 487 -13.88 -12.81 32.23
CA SER A 487 -14.60 -11.54 32.41
C SER A 487 -13.69 -10.36 32.79
N THR A 488 -12.43 -10.61 33.15
CA THR A 488 -11.44 -9.61 33.58
C THR A 488 -10.26 -9.56 32.62
N SER A 489 -9.72 -8.37 32.37
CA SER A 489 -8.49 -8.18 31.59
C SER A 489 -7.34 -9.00 32.17
N THR A 490 -6.59 -9.68 31.30
CA THR A 490 -5.48 -10.55 31.70
C THR A 490 -4.24 -9.73 32.10
N ILE A 491 -4.18 -8.46 31.67
CA ILE A 491 -3.13 -7.50 31.99
C ILE A 491 -3.59 -6.65 33.16
N GLU A 492 -2.76 -6.59 34.20
CA GLU A 492 -3.04 -5.85 35.43
C GLU A 492 -2.57 -4.39 35.32
N TRP A 493 -3.43 -3.46 35.73
CA TRP A 493 -3.14 -2.03 35.78
C TRP A 493 -2.23 -1.72 36.98
N ASP A 494 -1.19 -0.91 36.77
CA ASP A 494 -0.26 -0.49 37.82
C ASP A 494 -0.73 0.87 38.40
N GLU A 495 -1.51 0.78 39.48
CA GLU A 495 -2.14 1.94 40.15
C GLU A 495 -1.12 2.86 40.83
N GLU A 496 0.07 2.34 41.19
CA GLU A 496 1.11 3.12 41.87
C GLU A 496 1.83 4.07 40.91
N THR A 497 2.00 3.64 39.65
CA THR A 497 2.81 4.36 38.66
C THR A 497 1.96 5.24 37.73
N TYR A 498 0.73 4.83 37.41
CA TYR A 498 -0.10 5.50 36.41
C TYR A 498 -1.45 5.94 36.98
N ARG A 499 -1.87 7.15 36.62
CA ARG A 499 -3.15 7.73 37.09
C ARG A 499 -4.37 7.11 36.40
N CYS A 500 -4.22 6.71 35.13
CA CYS A 500 -5.27 6.14 34.30
C CYS A 500 -4.73 4.96 33.47
N ARG A 501 -5.60 4.09 32.96
CA ARG A 501 -5.20 2.94 32.13
C ARG A 501 -4.70 3.36 30.76
N GLU A 502 -5.27 4.43 30.22
CA GLU A 502 -4.88 5.08 28.97
C GLU A 502 -3.44 5.59 29.05
N ASP A 503 -3.01 6.06 30.22
CA ASP A 503 -1.63 6.50 30.43
C ASP A 503 -0.66 5.34 30.37
N GLN A 504 -0.99 4.20 31.00
CA GLN A 504 -0.17 3.00 30.93
C GLN A 504 -0.06 2.48 29.49
N ALA A 505 -1.16 2.54 28.72
CA ALA A 505 -1.18 2.17 27.31
C ALA A 505 -0.32 3.12 26.44
N ALA A 506 -0.38 4.42 26.68
CA ALA A 506 0.44 5.40 25.98
C ALA A 506 1.94 5.17 26.24
N VAL A 507 2.31 5.00 27.51
CA VAL A 507 3.71 4.84 27.93
C VAL A 507 4.28 3.51 27.44
N SER A 508 3.49 2.44 27.40
CA SER A 508 3.94 1.16 26.85
C SER A 508 4.29 1.30 25.35
N LEU A 509 3.43 1.92 24.55
CA LEU A 509 3.65 2.15 23.12
C LEU A 509 4.85 3.09 22.86
N LEU A 510 4.97 4.16 23.65
CA LEU A 510 6.12 5.08 23.56
C LEU A 510 7.43 4.41 23.97
N SER A 511 7.40 3.60 25.02
CA SER A 511 8.57 2.84 25.46
C SER A 511 9.03 1.85 24.39
N LEU A 512 8.11 1.29 23.60
CA LEU A 512 8.43 0.42 22.48
C LEU A 512 9.14 1.18 21.35
N VAL A 513 8.66 2.38 21.00
CA VAL A 513 9.35 3.24 20.02
C VAL A 513 10.76 3.62 20.51
N ALA A 514 10.89 4.01 21.77
CA ALA A 514 12.16 4.40 22.36
C ALA A 514 13.15 3.22 22.43
N THR A 515 12.69 2.05 22.86
CA THR A 515 13.52 0.83 22.94
C THR A 515 13.91 0.31 21.57
N ASP A 516 13.03 0.35 20.56
CA ASP A 516 13.38 -0.06 19.19
C ASP A 516 14.40 0.89 18.54
N PHE A 517 14.25 2.20 18.77
CA PHE A 517 15.25 3.18 18.35
C PHE A 517 16.59 2.95 19.04
N ALA A 518 16.59 2.82 20.37
CA ALA A 518 17.79 2.58 21.15
C ALA A 518 18.48 1.28 20.72
N PHE A 519 17.72 0.18 20.59
CA PHE A 519 18.24 -1.11 20.17
C PHE A 519 18.84 -1.05 18.76
N THR A 520 18.18 -0.39 17.81
CA THR A 520 18.70 -0.22 16.45
C THR A 520 20.03 0.55 16.44
N LYS A 521 20.16 1.62 17.25
CA LYS A 521 21.40 2.37 17.36
C LYS A 521 22.50 1.56 18.05
N LEU A 522 22.18 0.88 19.14
CA LEU A 522 23.12 0.01 19.87
C LEU A 522 23.60 -1.17 19.00
N ALA A 523 22.72 -1.78 18.22
CA ALA A 523 23.10 -2.85 17.30
C ALA A 523 24.01 -2.32 16.19
N PHE A 524 23.73 -1.14 15.65
CA PHE A 524 24.56 -0.52 14.62
C PHE A 524 25.93 -0.09 15.16
N THR A 525 26.00 0.55 16.33
CA THR A 525 27.27 0.90 16.97
C THR A 525 28.06 -0.34 17.36
N GLY A 526 27.39 -1.38 17.87
CA GLY A 526 27.99 -2.69 18.14
C GLY A 526 28.58 -3.32 16.88
N TYR A 527 27.85 -3.29 15.77
CA TYR A 527 28.35 -3.76 14.47
C TYR A 527 29.57 -2.96 14.01
N LEU A 528 29.54 -1.62 14.08
CA LEU A 528 30.69 -0.79 13.73
C LEU A 528 31.90 -1.06 14.64
N THR A 529 31.67 -1.29 15.94
CA THR A 529 32.72 -1.61 16.91
C THR A 529 33.33 -2.98 16.60
N TYR A 530 32.51 -3.97 16.28
CA TYR A 530 32.96 -5.28 15.80
C TYR A 530 33.81 -5.15 14.54
N LEU A 531 33.37 -4.36 13.54
CA LEU A 531 34.15 -4.12 12.32
C LEU A 531 35.47 -3.39 12.59
N TYR A 532 35.48 -2.44 13.54
CA TYR A 532 36.69 -1.74 13.95
C TYR A 532 37.69 -2.70 14.60
N LEU A 533 37.21 -3.58 15.48
CA LEU A 533 38.03 -4.60 16.14
C LEU A 533 38.57 -5.63 15.15
N THR A 534 37.74 -6.16 14.24
CA THR A 534 38.21 -7.09 13.21
C THR A 534 39.20 -6.44 12.26
N LYS A 535 39.03 -5.16 11.91
CA LYS A 535 40.04 -4.39 11.18
C LYS A 535 41.37 -4.33 11.93
N ARG A 536 41.34 -4.06 13.25
CA ARG A 536 42.54 -3.97 14.08
C ARG A 536 43.25 -5.32 14.23
N VAL A 537 42.49 -6.42 14.28
CA VAL A 537 43.02 -7.78 14.48
C VAL A 537 43.47 -8.44 13.17
N PHE A 538 42.70 -8.31 12.08
CA PHE A 538 42.93 -9.04 10.82
C PHE A 538 43.57 -8.21 9.70
N GLY A 539 43.83 -6.91 9.90
CA GLY A 539 44.61 -6.11 8.95
C GLY A 539 43.98 -5.96 7.55
N LEU A 540 42.66 -6.14 7.41
CA LEU A 540 41.94 -6.04 6.13
C LEU A 540 42.24 -4.71 5.44
N ARG A 541 42.74 -4.76 4.19
CA ARG A 541 43.23 -3.62 3.40
C ARG A 541 42.48 -3.51 2.07
N GLY A 542 42.19 -2.29 1.61
CA GLY A 542 41.76 -2.03 0.23
C GLY A 542 40.25 -2.19 -0.07
N GLU A 543 39.93 -2.99 -1.09
CA GLU A 543 38.58 -3.05 -1.70
C GLU A 543 37.55 -3.79 -0.83
N GLU A 544 37.97 -4.84 -0.12
CA GLU A 544 37.16 -5.52 0.91
C GLU A 544 36.79 -4.56 2.05
N GLN A 545 37.69 -3.64 2.40
CA GLN A 545 37.41 -2.57 3.33
C GLN A 545 36.30 -1.66 2.78
N ARG A 546 36.42 -1.16 1.54
CA ARG A 546 35.39 -0.29 0.93
C ARG A 546 34.02 -0.97 0.83
N ALA A 547 33.99 -2.27 0.55
CA ALA A 547 32.75 -3.06 0.51
C ALA A 547 32.13 -3.23 1.91
N MET A 548 32.95 -3.35 2.96
CA MET A 548 32.53 -3.52 4.35
C MET A 548 31.99 -2.22 4.99
N TRP A 549 32.58 -1.06 4.67
CA TRP A 549 32.16 0.25 5.18
C TRP A 549 30.92 0.83 4.47
N ARG A 550 30.52 0.27 3.32
CA ARG A 550 29.34 0.69 2.57
C ARG A 550 28.29 -0.45 2.57
N PRO A 551 27.55 -0.63 3.68
CA PRO A 551 26.51 -1.64 3.73
C PRO A 551 25.51 -1.41 2.59
N LYS A 552 25.12 -2.48 1.89
CA LYS A 552 24.14 -2.42 0.81
C LYS A 552 22.83 -1.90 1.37
N PHE A 553 22.30 -0.83 0.79
CA PHE A 553 21.00 -0.29 1.15
C PHE A 553 19.90 -1.26 0.71
N ASP A 554 19.24 -1.90 1.68
CA ASP A 554 18.13 -2.82 1.43
C ASP A 554 16.80 -2.07 1.56
N VAL A 555 16.19 -1.77 0.42
CA VAL A 555 14.93 -1.03 0.36
C VAL A 555 13.82 -1.75 1.15
N ALA A 556 13.73 -3.07 1.06
CA ALA A 556 12.65 -3.82 1.72
C ALA A 556 12.73 -3.74 3.24
N LYS A 557 13.93 -3.90 3.81
CA LYS A 557 14.14 -3.79 5.26
C LYS A 557 13.81 -2.39 5.77
N ASN A 558 14.24 -1.36 5.06
CA ASN A 558 14.01 0.03 5.43
C ASN A 558 12.53 0.43 5.30
N VAL A 559 11.84 0.03 4.22
CA VAL A 559 10.40 0.24 4.06
C VAL A 559 9.63 -0.33 5.25
N VAL A 560 9.91 -1.59 5.61
CA VAL A 560 9.19 -2.25 6.72
C VAL A 560 9.47 -1.57 8.06
N GLN A 561 10.71 -1.16 8.33
CA GLN A 561 11.05 -0.45 9.56
C GLN A 561 10.34 0.90 9.66
N VAL A 562 10.26 1.64 8.55
CA VAL A 562 9.52 2.91 8.50
C VAL A 562 8.03 2.68 8.75
N ILE A 563 7.41 1.69 8.07
CA ILE A 563 6.00 1.35 8.27
C ILE A 563 5.72 0.96 9.72
N TYR A 564 6.57 0.12 10.31
CA TYR A 564 6.48 -0.32 11.70
C TYR A 564 6.50 0.88 12.68
N THR A 565 7.49 1.75 12.55
CA THR A 565 7.66 2.92 13.42
C THR A 565 6.47 3.88 13.30
N GLN A 566 6.06 4.17 12.06
CA GLN A 566 4.92 5.06 11.80
C GLN A 566 3.61 4.48 12.31
N SER A 567 3.40 3.17 12.17
CA SER A 567 2.21 2.49 12.69
C SER A 567 2.14 2.53 14.21
N LEU A 568 3.27 2.41 14.92
CA LEU A 568 3.33 2.58 16.37
C LEU A 568 2.99 4.01 16.81
N ILE A 569 3.59 5.01 16.15
CA ILE A 569 3.38 6.42 16.47
C ILE A 569 1.91 6.82 16.27
N ILE A 570 1.32 6.40 15.15
CA ILE A 570 -0.10 6.64 14.85
C ILE A 570 -1.00 5.89 15.84
N SER A 571 -0.64 4.67 16.26
CA SER A 571 -1.40 3.91 17.26
C SER A 571 -1.33 4.53 18.67
N ALA A 572 -0.24 5.23 19.00
CA ALA A 572 -0.07 5.90 20.28
C ALA A 572 -0.76 7.28 20.35
N MET A 573 -1.01 7.90 19.19
CA MET A 573 -1.57 9.25 19.05
C MET A 573 -2.90 9.48 19.79
N PRO A 574 -3.87 8.54 19.84
CA PRO A 574 -5.10 8.72 20.61
C PRO A 574 -4.91 8.78 22.12
N PHE A 575 -3.81 8.24 22.65
CA PHE A 575 -3.49 8.21 24.09
C PHE A 575 -2.44 9.27 24.47
N CYS A 576 -1.61 9.68 23.52
CA CYS A 576 -0.59 10.71 23.68
C CYS A 576 -0.54 11.57 22.41
N PRO A 577 -1.30 12.67 22.32
CA PRO A 577 -1.37 13.50 21.10
C PRO A 577 -0.04 14.18 20.78
N PHE A 578 0.90 14.26 21.73
CA PHE A 578 2.25 14.75 21.50
C PHE A 578 3.09 13.83 20.61
N THR A 579 2.70 12.58 20.40
CA THR A 579 3.38 11.69 19.43
C THR A 579 3.33 12.25 18.00
N ALA A 580 2.38 13.14 17.69
CA ALA A 580 2.28 13.85 16.43
C ALA A 580 3.54 14.68 16.08
N LEU A 581 4.34 15.09 17.08
CA LEU A 581 5.61 15.80 16.87
C LEU A 581 6.75 14.86 16.46
N PHE A 582 6.65 13.58 16.83
CA PHE A 582 7.65 12.56 16.58
C PHE A 582 7.37 11.74 15.31
N ALA A 583 6.15 11.84 14.77
CA ALA A 583 5.72 11.25 13.50
C ALA A 583 6.45 11.87 12.30
#